data_AF-A0ABD1XM65-F1
#
_entry.id   AF-A0ABD1XM65-F1
#
_cell.length_a   1.000
_cell.length_b   1.000
_cell.length_c   1.000
_cell.angle_alpha   90.00
_cell.angle_beta   90.00
_cell.angle_gamma   90.00
#
_symmetry.space_group_name_H-M   'P 1'
#
loop_
_entity.id
_entity.type
_entity.pdbx_description
1 polymer ?
#
loop_
_entity_poly.entity_id
_entity_poly.type
_entity_poly.pdbx_seq_one_letter_code
_entity_poly.pdbx_strand_id
1 'polypeptide(L)'
;MDMKIAESPGSTTFATLQKAIAILLQYASVIEGLFTVPVSEEVASEAWASVAANPSPVELGQTMKASSLHHLGAAVLLELKNLNGSLLTNELHDRFIAAAAITNRYSQIYVFRLLLGNLPPANYAVLRNLSLLLRCTTFKNTSMISEQIIVIFGRLLMRDRAGVQFVHRQLTAADAGTLFTVVLIEEWNYLFQYGRVSFHGPVAKVDTDPTSFTENDRSAQKLRD
;
A
#
# COMPACT_ATOMS: atom_id res chain seq x y z
N MET A 1 23.73 11.46 -29.31
CA MET A 1 24.26 10.71 -28.15
C MET A 1 23.16 10.68 -27.12
N ASP A 2 22.32 9.65 -27.16
CA ASP A 2 21.26 9.45 -26.19
C ASP A 2 21.88 9.03 -24.86
N MET A 3 21.90 9.96 -23.90
CA MET A 3 22.22 9.65 -22.52
C MET A 3 21.09 8.77 -21.97
N LYS A 4 21.35 7.46 -21.93
CA LYS A 4 20.54 6.49 -21.19
C LYS A 4 20.61 6.90 -19.72
N ILE A 5 19.59 7.61 -19.24
CA ILE A 5 19.43 7.95 -17.83
C ILE A 5 19.40 6.62 -17.08
N ALA A 6 20.42 6.36 -16.26
CA ALA A 6 20.46 5.17 -15.42
C ALA A 6 19.21 5.16 -14.54
N GLU A 7 18.36 4.13 -14.68
CA GLU A 7 17.19 3.98 -13.84
C GLU A 7 17.61 3.93 -12.37
N SER A 8 16.96 4.74 -11.54
CA SER A 8 17.14 4.67 -10.08
C SER A 8 16.92 3.22 -9.61
N PRO A 9 17.78 2.67 -8.73
CA PRO A 9 17.62 1.30 -8.24
C PRO A 9 16.26 1.04 -7.56
N GLY A 10 15.56 2.08 -7.10
CA GLY A 10 14.18 1.97 -6.63
C GLY A 10 13.19 1.67 -7.77
N SER A 11 13.36 2.30 -8.94
CA SER A 11 12.49 2.11 -10.11
C SER A 11 12.46 0.65 -10.57
N THR A 12 13.62 -0.02 -10.54
CA THR A 12 13.74 -1.43 -10.93
C THR A 12 13.06 -2.37 -9.94
N THR A 13 13.16 -2.15 -8.62
CA THR A 13 12.50 -3.01 -7.62
C THR A 13 10.98 -2.93 -7.72
N PHE A 14 10.40 -1.73 -7.81
CA PHE A 14 8.94 -1.59 -7.95
C PHE A 14 8.42 -2.22 -9.25
N ALA A 15 9.17 -2.10 -10.36
CA ALA A 15 8.82 -2.76 -11.62
C ALA A 15 8.89 -4.30 -11.51
N THR A 16 9.88 -4.85 -10.83
CA THR A 16 9.96 -6.31 -10.60
C THR A 16 8.86 -6.79 -9.66
N LEU A 17 8.51 -6.01 -8.61
CA LEU A 17 7.38 -6.32 -7.73
C LEU A 17 6.07 -6.40 -8.53
N GLN A 18 5.84 -5.46 -9.45
CA GLN A 18 4.69 -5.49 -10.36
C GLN A 18 4.62 -6.80 -11.16
N LYS A 19 5.74 -7.20 -11.76
CA LYS A 19 5.82 -8.44 -12.55
C LYS A 19 5.55 -9.68 -11.69
N ALA A 20 6.22 -9.79 -10.54
CA ALA A 20 6.05 -10.90 -9.61
C ALA A 20 4.58 -11.04 -9.15
N ILE A 21 3.96 -9.92 -8.76
CA ILE A 21 2.55 -9.89 -8.35
C ILE A 21 1.63 -10.26 -9.52
N ALA A 22 1.91 -9.77 -10.73
CA ALA A 22 1.12 -10.11 -11.91
C ALA A 22 1.17 -11.60 -12.26
N ILE A 23 2.33 -12.25 -12.09
CA ILE A 23 2.46 -13.71 -12.25
C ILE A 23 1.62 -14.42 -11.18
N LEU A 24 1.76 -14.06 -9.90
CA LEU A 24 1.01 -14.70 -8.82
C LEU A 24 -0.51 -14.53 -8.97
N LEU A 25 -0.98 -13.39 -9.47
CA LEU A 25 -2.39 -13.13 -9.73
C LEU A 25 -3.01 -14.13 -10.73
N GLN A 26 -2.25 -14.64 -11.70
CA GLN A 26 -2.74 -15.63 -12.65
C GLN A 26 -3.10 -16.97 -11.98
N TYR A 27 -2.52 -17.25 -10.81
CA TYR A 27 -2.69 -18.52 -10.09
C TYR A 27 -3.37 -18.38 -8.73
N ALA A 28 -3.70 -17.15 -8.31
CA ALA A 28 -4.20 -16.84 -6.97
C ALA A 28 -5.50 -17.59 -6.59
N SER A 29 -6.31 -17.98 -7.58
CA SER A 29 -7.53 -18.76 -7.36
C SER A 29 -7.30 -20.26 -7.18
N VAL A 30 -6.09 -20.76 -7.44
CA VAL A 30 -5.77 -22.20 -7.44
C VAL A 30 -4.80 -22.56 -6.32
N ILE A 31 -3.90 -21.66 -5.94
CA ILE A 31 -2.89 -21.91 -4.91
C ILE A 31 -3.41 -21.65 -3.48
N GLU A 32 -3.27 -22.64 -2.62
CA GLU A 32 -3.56 -22.53 -1.18
C GLU A 32 -2.29 -22.18 -0.41
N GLY A 33 -2.38 -21.40 0.67
CA GLY A 33 -1.24 -21.09 1.54
C GLY A 33 -0.18 -20.16 0.93
N LEU A 34 -0.51 -19.39 -0.11
CA LEU A 34 0.42 -18.36 -0.61
C LEU A 34 0.77 -17.39 0.54
N PHE A 35 2.06 -17.05 0.66
CA PHE A 35 2.64 -16.22 1.73
C PHE A 35 2.77 -16.84 3.12
N THR A 36 2.16 -18.00 3.39
CA THR A 36 2.25 -18.66 4.72
C THR A 36 3.17 -19.87 4.73
N VAL A 37 3.42 -20.48 3.57
CA VAL A 37 4.39 -21.58 3.44
C VAL A 37 5.81 -21.05 3.66
N PRO A 38 6.58 -21.63 4.61
CA PRO A 38 7.96 -21.21 4.84
C PRO A 38 8.86 -21.59 3.67
N VAL A 39 9.68 -20.64 3.24
CA VAL A 39 10.68 -20.79 2.18
C VAL A 39 11.96 -20.10 2.66
N SER A 40 13.13 -20.69 2.38
CA SER A 40 14.40 -20.09 2.78
C SER A 40 14.70 -18.81 1.99
N GLU A 41 15.47 -17.90 2.58
CA GLU A 41 15.80 -16.62 1.94
C GLU A 41 16.63 -16.83 0.65
N GLU A 42 17.44 -17.88 0.58
CA GLU A 42 18.22 -18.24 -0.61
C GLU A 42 17.29 -18.58 -1.78
N VAL A 43 16.31 -19.46 -1.55
CA VAL A 43 15.34 -19.90 -2.56
C VAL A 43 14.43 -18.74 -2.99
N ALA A 44 14.04 -17.88 -2.04
CA ALA A 44 13.29 -16.65 -2.34
C ALA A 44 14.11 -15.68 -3.22
N SER A 45 15.40 -15.51 -2.92
CA SER A 45 16.30 -14.65 -3.69
C SER A 45 16.54 -15.18 -5.11
N GLU A 46 16.67 -16.50 -5.29
CA GLU A 46 16.78 -17.13 -6.60
C GLU A 46 15.50 -16.92 -7.45
N ALA A 47 14.33 -17.09 -6.83
CA ALA A 47 13.05 -16.83 -7.49
C ALA A 47 12.91 -15.35 -7.90
N TRP A 48 13.36 -14.42 -7.05
CA TRP A 48 13.39 -13.00 -7.36
C TRP A 48 14.29 -12.69 -8.56
N ALA A 49 15.54 -13.18 -8.54
CA ALA A 49 16.51 -12.99 -9.62
C ALA A 49 15.97 -13.50 -10.96
N SER A 50 15.25 -14.62 -10.95
CA SER A 50 14.61 -15.20 -12.13
C SER A 50 13.54 -14.28 -12.74
N VAL A 51 12.78 -13.55 -11.92
CA VAL A 51 11.79 -12.57 -12.39
C VAL A 51 12.46 -11.27 -12.85
N ALA A 52 13.50 -10.83 -12.15
CA ALA A 52 14.26 -9.63 -12.51
C ALA A 52 14.95 -9.80 -13.89
N ALA A 53 15.45 -11.00 -14.19
CA ALA A 53 16.11 -11.31 -15.45
C ALA A 53 15.15 -11.41 -16.65
N ASN A 54 13.87 -11.71 -16.42
CA ASN A 54 12.89 -11.95 -17.49
C ASN A 54 11.94 -10.74 -17.69
N PRO A 55 11.97 -10.08 -18.87
CA PRO A 55 11.19 -8.87 -19.09
C PRO A 55 9.69 -9.09 -19.37
N SER A 56 9.26 -10.30 -19.73
CA SER A 56 7.87 -10.60 -20.13
C SER A 56 7.10 -11.39 -19.05
N PRO A 57 5.94 -10.91 -18.58
CA PRO A 57 5.03 -11.68 -17.72
C PRO A 57 4.33 -12.85 -18.42
N VAL A 58 4.50 -13.00 -19.75
CA VAL A 58 3.55 -13.72 -20.63
C VAL A 58 4.14 -15.01 -21.24
N GLU A 59 5.40 -15.34 -21.02
CA GLU A 59 5.99 -16.61 -21.51
C GLU A 59 5.89 -17.78 -20.52
N LEU A 60 4.85 -17.79 -19.67
CA LEU A 60 4.53 -18.92 -18.79
C LEU A 60 3.34 -19.71 -19.38
N GLY A 61 3.51 -20.18 -20.62
CA GLY A 61 2.59 -21.14 -21.27
C GLY A 61 2.67 -22.56 -20.66
N GLN A 62 3.53 -22.76 -19.66
CA GLN A 62 3.61 -23.97 -18.86
C GLN A 62 3.06 -23.68 -17.46
N THR A 63 2.21 -24.58 -16.96
CA THR A 63 1.71 -24.55 -15.59
C THR A 63 2.88 -24.49 -14.61
N MET A 64 3.04 -23.37 -13.90
CA MET A 64 4.03 -23.28 -12.83
C MET A 64 3.70 -24.31 -11.75
N LYS A 65 4.73 -24.99 -11.24
CA LYS A 65 4.57 -25.84 -10.06
C LYS A 65 4.19 -24.99 -8.85
N ALA A 66 3.34 -25.52 -7.99
CA ALA A 66 2.92 -24.83 -6.76
C ALA A 66 4.11 -24.36 -5.91
N SER A 67 5.17 -25.17 -5.80
CA SER A 67 6.40 -24.80 -5.08
C SER A 67 7.06 -23.53 -5.64
N SER A 68 7.15 -23.41 -6.97
CA SER A 68 7.71 -22.21 -7.61
C SER A 68 6.90 -20.95 -7.30
N LEU A 69 5.57 -21.07 -7.20
CA LEU A 69 4.70 -19.97 -6.81
C LEU A 69 4.87 -19.59 -5.33
N HIS A 70 5.07 -20.56 -4.43
CA HIS A 70 5.41 -20.29 -3.04
C HIS A 70 6.77 -19.59 -2.90
N HIS A 71 7.78 -20.02 -3.67
CA HIS A 71 9.08 -19.37 -3.69
C HIS A 71 8.96 -17.90 -4.14
N LEU A 72 8.17 -17.65 -5.19
CA LEU A 72 7.90 -16.29 -5.65
C LEU A 72 7.10 -15.47 -4.64
N GLY A 73 6.13 -16.08 -3.94
CA GLY A 73 5.41 -15.43 -2.85
C GLY A 73 6.34 -15.00 -1.71
N ALA A 74 7.27 -15.88 -1.31
CA ALA A 74 8.29 -15.58 -0.31
C ALA A 74 9.26 -14.49 -0.78
N ALA A 75 9.65 -14.51 -2.06
CA ALA A 75 10.45 -13.46 -2.68
C ALA A 75 9.78 -12.08 -2.58
N VAL A 76 8.48 -12.00 -2.88
CA VAL A 76 7.71 -10.75 -2.72
C VAL A 76 7.71 -10.28 -1.27
N LEU A 77 7.52 -11.16 -0.28
CA LEU A 77 7.59 -10.79 1.13
C LEU A 77 8.97 -10.25 1.53
N LEU A 78 10.04 -10.91 1.08
CA LEU A 78 11.42 -10.52 1.37
C LEU A 78 11.73 -9.13 0.80
N GLU A 79 11.37 -8.88 -0.46
CA GLU A 79 11.60 -7.59 -1.10
C GLU A 79 10.78 -6.48 -0.46
N LEU A 80 9.51 -6.74 -0.12
CA LEU A 80 8.67 -5.79 0.62
C LEU A 80 9.23 -5.49 2.01
N LYS A 81 9.89 -6.45 2.68
CA LYS A 81 10.58 -6.26 3.96
C LYS A 81 11.87 -5.44 3.79
N ASN A 82 12.58 -5.62 2.69
CA ASN A 82 13.86 -4.94 2.42
C ASN A 82 13.71 -3.50 1.89
N LEU A 83 12.50 -3.06 1.56
CA LEU A 83 12.26 -1.66 1.18
C LEU A 83 12.75 -0.69 2.28
N ASN A 84 13.30 0.43 1.83
CA ASN A 84 13.67 1.56 2.67
C ASN A 84 12.40 2.31 3.11
N GLY A 85 11.86 1.94 4.28
CA GLY A 85 10.48 2.25 4.66
C GLY A 85 9.49 1.21 4.12
N SER A 86 8.19 1.45 4.23
CA SER A 86 7.16 0.54 3.71
C SER A 86 6.55 1.05 2.39
N LEU A 87 5.68 0.25 1.76
CA LEU A 87 4.88 0.70 0.62
C LEU A 87 4.04 1.95 0.96
N LEU A 88 3.72 2.18 2.23
CA LEU A 88 2.96 3.34 2.69
C LEU A 88 3.81 4.59 2.85
N THR A 89 5.13 4.50 2.58
CA THR A 89 6.14 5.56 2.76
C THR A 89 6.31 5.98 4.21
N ASN A 90 7.45 6.60 4.52
CA ASN A 90 7.71 6.94 5.89
C ASN A 90 6.90 8.15 6.36
N GLU A 91 6.62 9.04 5.42
CA GLU A 91 5.99 10.34 5.58
C GLU A 91 4.49 10.25 5.89
N LEU A 92 3.81 9.21 5.38
CA LEU A 92 2.37 9.02 5.60
C LEU A 92 2.04 8.04 6.73
N HIS A 93 3.04 7.38 7.31
CA HIS A 93 2.87 6.33 8.30
C HIS A 93 1.94 6.72 9.47
N ASP A 94 2.23 7.85 10.12
CA ASP A 94 1.45 8.27 11.30
C ASP A 94 0.02 8.69 10.91
N ARG A 95 -0.18 9.16 9.67
CA ARG A 95 -1.51 9.48 9.15
C ARG A 95 -2.32 8.23 8.88
N PHE A 96 -1.69 7.16 8.40
CA PHE A 96 -2.34 5.86 8.25
C PHE A 96 -2.75 5.27 9.61
N ILE A 97 -1.93 5.42 10.65
CA ILE A 97 -2.30 4.98 12.00
C ILE A 97 -3.44 5.83 12.57
N ALA A 98 -3.38 7.16 12.41
CA ALA A 98 -4.47 8.05 12.81
C ALA A 98 -5.79 7.71 12.10
N ALA A 99 -5.74 7.35 10.81
CA ALA A 99 -6.90 6.89 10.06
C ALA A 99 -7.48 5.59 10.63
N ALA A 100 -6.62 4.64 11.05
CA ALA A 100 -7.06 3.40 11.70
C ALA A 100 -7.77 3.65 13.05
N ALA A 101 -7.46 4.75 13.74
CA ALA A 101 -8.12 5.11 14.99
C ALA A 101 -9.55 5.67 14.81
N ILE A 102 -9.95 6.08 13.60
CA ILE A 102 -11.27 6.64 13.30
C ILE A 102 -12.38 5.60 13.57
N THR A 103 -13.34 5.95 14.43
CA THR A 103 -14.43 5.04 14.83
C THR A 103 -15.47 4.81 13.73
N ASN A 104 -15.80 5.83 12.95
CA ASN A 104 -16.77 5.69 11.86
C ASN A 104 -16.13 4.98 10.66
N ARG A 105 -16.64 3.79 10.30
CA ARG A 105 -16.08 2.93 9.24
C ARG A 105 -16.02 3.63 7.87
N TYR A 106 -17.08 4.34 7.47
CA TYR A 106 -17.10 5.04 6.18
C TYR A 106 -16.08 6.17 6.12
N SER A 107 -15.97 6.95 7.20
CA SER A 107 -14.98 8.03 7.32
C SER A 107 -13.56 7.47 7.32
N GLN A 108 -13.33 6.34 8.00
CA GLN A 108 -12.05 5.64 8.01
C GLN A 108 -11.64 5.20 6.60
N ILE A 109 -12.52 4.49 5.88
CA ILE A 109 -12.26 4.04 4.51
C ILE A 109 -12.01 5.23 3.57
N TYR A 110 -12.80 6.30 3.71
CA TYR A 110 -12.61 7.52 2.94
C TYR A 110 -11.23 8.15 3.18
N VAL A 111 -10.81 8.30 4.44
CA VAL A 111 -9.48 8.85 4.78
C VAL A 111 -8.37 7.95 4.25
N PHE A 112 -8.48 6.62 4.35
CA PHE A 112 -7.53 5.71 3.73
C PHE A 112 -7.42 5.92 2.22
N ARG A 113 -8.54 6.09 1.52
CA ARG A 113 -8.55 6.39 0.08
C ARG A 113 -7.79 7.68 -0.24
N LEU A 114 -7.95 8.73 0.56
CA LEU A 114 -7.20 9.98 0.39
C LEU A 114 -5.69 9.80 0.61
N LEU A 115 -5.30 9.05 1.64
CA LEU A 115 -3.90 8.76 1.92
C LEU A 115 -3.26 7.94 0.79
N LEU A 116 -3.97 6.95 0.25
CA LEU A 116 -3.54 6.20 -0.93
C LEU A 116 -3.29 7.10 -2.15
N GLY A 117 -4.12 8.13 -2.34
CA GLY A 117 -3.95 9.13 -3.39
C GLY A 117 -2.70 9.99 -3.26
N ASN A 118 -2.11 10.08 -2.08
CA ASN A 118 -0.89 10.84 -1.80
C ASN A 118 0.39 9.99 -1.89
N LEU A 119 0.28 8.68 -2.11
CA LEU A 119 1.45 7.83 -2.30
C LEU A 119 2.20 8.19 -3.60
N PRO A 120 3.52 7.92 -3.68
CA PRO A 120 4.22 7.91 -4.95
C PRO A 120 3.54 6.96 -5.96
N PRO A 121 3.54 7.27 -7.27
CA PRO A 121 2.85 6.45 -8.27
C PRO A 121 3.28 4.98 -8.27
N ALA A 122 4.58 4.70 -8.11
CA ALA A 122 5.12 3.34 -8.05
C ALA A 122 4.61 2.56 -6.84
N ASN A 123 4.64 3.16 -5.65
CA ASN A 123 4.12 2.57 -4.42
C ASN A 123 2.63 2.21 -4.53
N TYR A 124 1.82 3.13 -5.04
CA TYR A 124 0.38 2.90 -5.20
C TYR A 124 0.08 1.84 -6.24
N ALA A 125 0.80 1.83 -7.37
CA ALA A 125 0.63 0.78 -8.35
C ALA A 125 0.90 -0.59 -7.73
N VAL A 126 1.98 -0.72 -6.94
CA VAL A 126 2.33 -2.00 -6.29
C VAL A 126 1.28 -2.37 -5.27
N LEU A 127 0.88 -1.43 -4.42
CA LEU A 127 -0.12 -1.67 -3.40
C LEU A 127 -1.47 -2.08 -4.01
N ARG A 128 -1.92 -1.45 -5.11
CA ARG A 128 -3.16 -1.81 -5.81
C ARG A 128 -3.18 -3.27 -6.24
N ASN A 129 -2.13 -3.71 -6.94
CA ASN A 129 -2.06 -5.08 -7.47
C ASN A 129 -1.80 -6.09 -6.35
N LEU A 130 -1.01 -5.72 -5.34
CA LEU A 130 -0.82 -6.53 -4.15
C LEU A 130 -2.15 -6.74 -3.41
N SER A 131 -2.93 -5.69 -3.17
CA SER A 131 -4.24 -5.79 -2.51
C SER A 131 -5.22 -6.65 -3.29
N LEU A 132 -5.17 -6.62 -4.62
CA LEU A 132 -5.98 -7.53 -5.45
C LEU A 132 -5.55 -8.98 -5.23
N LEU A 133 -4.23 -9.24 -5.21
CA LEU A 133 -3.67 -10.55 -4.97
C LEU A 133 -4.07 -11.07 -3.58
N LEU A 134 -3.95 -10.24 -2.55
CA LEU A 134 -4.38 -10.57 -1.19
C LEU A 134 -5.88 -10.92 -1.15
N ARG A 135 -6.73 -10.14 -1.83
CA ARG A 135 -8.16 -10.43 -1.89
C ARG A 135 -8.44 -11.80 -2.52
N CYS A 136 -7.80 -12.10 -3.64
CA CYS A 136 -7.96 -13.39 -4.32
C CYS A 136 -7.47 -14.55 -3.45
N THR A 137 -6.31 -14.40 -2.79
CA THR A 137 -5.77 -15.46 -1.94
C THR A 137 -6.60 -15.67 -0.69
N THR A 138 -7.04 -14.61 0.02
CA THR A 138 -7.84 -14.77 1.23
C THR A 138 -9.18 -15.44 0.95
N PHE A 139 -9.85 -15.13 -0.15
CA PHE A 139 -11.12 -15.79 -0.50
C PHE A 139 -10.98 -17.26 -0.87
N LYS A 140 -9.78 -17.69 -1.29
CA LYS A 140 -9.50 -19.09 -1.63
C LYS A 140 -9.11 -19.96 -0.43
N ASN A 141 -8.65 -19.32 0.66
CA ASN A 141 -8.02 -19.99 1.79
C ASN A 141 -8.98 -20.16 2.98
N THR A 142 -8.58 -20.98 3.95
CA THR A 142 -9.29 -21.09 5.23
C THR A 142 -9.22 -19.78 6.02
N SER A 143 -10.14 -19.59 6.97
CA SER A 143 -10.14 -18.43 7.87
C SER A 143 -8.80 -18.25 8.58
N MET A 144 -8.21 -19.35 9.06
CA MET A 144 -6.92 -19.34 9.76
C MET A 144 -5.77 -18.88 8.87
N ILE A 145 -5.68 -19.37 7.62
CA ILE A 145 -4.63 -18.95 6.69
C ILE A 145 -4.84 -17.48 6.29
N SER A 146 -6.10 -17.08 6.07
CA SER A 146 -6.42 -15.69 5.72
C SER A 146 -6.03 -14.71 6.82
N GLU A 147 -6.29 -15.06 8.09
CA GLU A 147 -5.87 -14.28 9.25
C GLU A 147 -4.33 -14.14 9.31
N GLN A 148 -3.60 -15.22 9.07
CA GLN A 148 -2.13 -15.17 9.00
C GLN A 148 -1.63 -14.22 7.91
N ILE A 149 -2.21 -14.28 6.70
CA ILE A 149 -1.87 -13.37 5.60
C ILE A 149 -2.13 -11.91 6.01
N ILE A 150 -3.31 -11.63 6.59
CA ILE A 150 -3.67 -10.28 7.04
C ILE A 150 -2.67 -9.75 8.06
N VAL A 151 -2.27 -10.55 9.05
CA VAL A 151 -1.31 -10.16 10.07
C VAL A 151 0.10 -9.95 9.48
N ILE A 152 0.55 -10.82 8.58
CA ILE A 152 1.85 -10.70 7.91
C ILE A 152 1.91 -9.37 7.14
N PHE A 153 0.92 -9.10 6.30
CA PHE A 153 0.89 -7.88 5.50
C PHE A 153 0.63 -6.62 6.34
N GLY A 154 -0.14 -6.72 7.42
CA GLY A 154 -0.32 -5.61 8.36
C GLY A 154 1.00 -5.11 8.92
N ARG A 155 1.88 -6.02 9.35
CA ARG A 155 3.22 -5.70 9.87
C ARG A 155 4.18 -5.20 8.79
N LEU A 156 4.07 -5.71 7.56
CA LEU A 156 4.90 -5.26 6.44
C LEU A 156 4.54 -3.83 5.99
N LEU A 157 3.24 -3.50 6.00
CA LEU A 157 2.73 -2.20 5.55
C LEU A 157 2.89 -1.12 6.64
N MET A 158 2.58 -1.44 7.90
CA MET A 158 2.75 -0.55 9.05
C MET A 158 3.79 -1.13 9.99
N ARG A 159 5.05 -0.78 9.72
CA ARG A 159 6.20 -1.22 10.50
C ARG A 159 6.26 -0.44 11.81
N ASP A 160 6.53 -1.13 12.90
CA ASP A 160 6.71 -0.46 14.19
C ASP A 160 7.89 0.53 14.13
N ARG A 161 7.74 1.66 14.82
CA ARG A 161 8.76 2.70 14.91
C ARG A 161 9.02 3.01 16.36
N ALA A 162 10.27 2.83 16.76
CA ALA A 162 10.72 3.19 18.10
C ALA A 162 10.36 4.65 18.43
N GLY A 163 9.69 4.85 19.56
CA GLY A 163 9.39 6.18 20.11
C GLY A 163 8.06 6.83 19.71
N VAL A 164 7.24 6.17 18.87
CA VAL A 164 5.90 6.70 18.54
C VAL A 164 4.86 6.15 19.52
N GLN A 165 4.38 6.98 20.45
CA GLN A 165 3.28 6.65 21.36
C GLN A 165 1.96 7.22 20.81
N PHE A 166 0.96 6.36 20.65
CA PHE A 166 -0.36 6.78 20.15
C PHE A 166 -1.26 7.18 21.32
N VAL A 167 -1.60 8.47 21.37
CA VAL A 167 -2.24 9.09 22.55
C VAL A 167 -3.76 8.83 22.62
N HIS A 168 -4.41 8.42 21.53
CA HIS A 168 -5.89 8.43 21.45
C HIS A 168 -6.62 7.09 21.26
N ARG A 169 -5.89 5.99 21.20
CA ARG A 169 -6.39 4.61 21.35
C ARG A 169 -5.12 3.79 21.55
N GLN A 170 -5.18 2.75 22.37
CA GLN A 170 -4.09 1.77 22.49
C GLN A 170 -3.97 0.92 21.21
N LEU A 171 -3.96 1.56 20.02
CA LEU A 171 -3.80 0.90 18.74
C LEU A 171 -2.29 0.87 18.46
N THR A 172 -1.72 -0.33 18.41
CA THR A 172 -0.33 -0.49 17.96
C THR A 172 -0.25 -0.30 16.45
N ALA A 173 0.96 -0.06 15.91
CA ALA A 173 1.18 -0.07 14.46
C ALA A 173 0.74 -1.40 13.82
N ALA A 174 0.91 -2.52 14.54
CA ALA A 174 0.48 -3.84 14.10
C ALA A 174 -1.05 -3.95 14.00
N ASP A 175 -1.79 -3.41 14.98
CA ASP A 175 -3.25 -3.40 14.96
C ASP A 175 -3.78 -2.52 13.82
N ALA A 176 -3.20 -1.33 13.66
CA ALA A 176 -3.52 -0.41 12.56
C ALA A 176 -3.25 -1.05 11.19
N GLY A 177 -2.11 -1.73 11.05
CA GLY A 177 -1.72 -2.43 9.82
C GLY A 177 -2.66 -3.59 9.50
N THR A 178 -3.02 -4.40 10.50
CA THR A 178 -3.99 -5.51 10.36
C THR A 178 -5.34 -4.97 9.89
N LEU A 179 -5.88 -3.95 10.55
CA LEU A 179 -7.13 -3.30 10.16
C LEU A 179 -7.07 -2.74 8.75
N PHE A 180 -5.99 -2.05 8.40
CA PHE A 180 -5.83 -1.48 7.06
C PHE A 180 -5.73 -2.57 5.99
N THR A 181 -5.10 -3.69 6.29
CA THR A 181 -5.00 -4.83 5.37
C THR A 181 -6.37 -5.45 5.11
N VAL A 182 -7.22 -5.56 6.14
CA VAL A 182 -8.64 -5.93 5.98
C VAL A 182 -9.36 -4.95 5.05
N VAL A 183 -9.19 -3.63 5.26
CA VAL A 183 -9.78 -2.60 4.39
C VAL A 183 -9.33 -2.75 2.93
N LEU A 184 -8.04 -2.98 2.68
CA LEU A 184 -7.50 -3.18 1.34
C LEU A 184 -8.15 -4.37 0.62
N ILE A 185 -8.46 -5.44 1.35
CA ILE A 185 -9.07 -6.66 0.83
C ILE A 185 -10.56 -6.45 0.57
N GLU A 186 -11.30 -6.01 1.56
CA GLU A 186 -12.77 -5.88 1.52
C GLU A 186 -13.21 -4.78 0.55
N GLU A 187 -12.55 -3.62 0.62
CA GLU A 187 -12.96 -2.37 -0.04
C GLU A 187 -12.15 -2.07 -1.32
N TRP A 188 -11.48 -3.09 -1.87
CA TRP A 188 -10.57 -2.92 -3.02
C TRP A 188 -11.19 -2.09 -4.16
N ASN A 189 -12.46 -2.35 -4.50
CA ASN A 189 -13.17 -1.61 -5.54
C ASN A 189 -13.25 -0.11 -5.23
N TYR A 190 -13.69 0.25 -4.02
CA TYR A 190 -13.79 1.66 -3.62
C TYR A 190 -12.43 2.35 -3.59
N LEU A 191 -11.39 1.65 -3.14
CA LEU A 191 -10.04 2.20 -2.98
C LEU A 191 -9.29 2.35 -4.31
N PHE A 192 -9.50 1.44 -5.26
CA PHE A 192 -8.65 1.30 -6.45
C PHE A 192 -9.36 1.22 -7.80
N GLN A 193 -10.64 0.83 -7.88
CA GLN A 193 -11.34 0.67 -9.16
C GLN A 193 -11.73 2.03 -9.75
N TYR A 194 -12.10 2.99 -8.89
CA TYR A 194 -12.59 4.32 -9.31
C TYR A 194 -11.48 5.38 -9.47
N GLY A 195 -10.23 4.95 -9.65
CA GLY A 195 -9.09 5.85 -9.87
C GLY A 195 -8.59 6.57 -8.61
N ARG A 196 -7.45 7.26 -8.76
CA ARG A 196 -6.80 8.02 -7.69
C ARG A 196 -7.60 9.29 -7.35
N VAL A 197 -7.78 9.52 -6.06
CA VAL A 197 -8.31 10.78 -5.53
C VAL A 197 -7.18 11.44 -4.75
N SER A 198 -6.65 12.54 -5.28
CA SER A 198 -5.61 13.33 -4.62
C SER A 198 -6.13 14.75 -4.45
N PHE A 199 -6.07 15.31 -3.24
CA PHE A 199 -6.30 16.74 -3.05
C PHE A 199 -4.98 17.47 -3.19
N HIS A 200 -4.70 17.97 -4.40
CA HIS A 200 -3.76 19.07 -4.59
C HIS A 200 -4.56 20.38 -4.57
N GLY A 201 -5.08 20.74 -3.39
CA GLY A 201 -5.35 22.15 -3.13
C GLY A 201 -4.02 22.81 -2.80
N PRO A 202 -3.71 24.03 -3.31
CA PRO A 202 -2.62 24.79 -2.71
C PRO A 202 -2.87 24.84 -1.21
N VAL A 203 -1.84 24.57 -0.41
CA VAL A 203 -1.88 24.86 1.03
C VAL A 203 -2.31 26.31 1.11
N ALA A 204 -3.56 26.56 1.54
CA ALA A 204 -4.00 27.91 1.81
C ALA A 204 -2.95 28.45 2.78
N LYS A 205 -2.18 29.44 2.35
CA LYS A 205 -1.33 30.19 3.26
C LYS A 205 -2.29 30.71 4.31
N VAL A 206 -2.24 30.10 5.49
CA VAL A 206 -2.82 30.73 6.66
C VAL A 206 -1.99 32.00 6.80
N ASP A 207 -2.57 33.14 6.45
CA ASP A 207 -1.96 34.42 6.76
C ASP A 207 -1.87 34.48 8.29
N THR A 208 -0.68 34.20 8.80
CA THR A 208 -0.35 34.32 10.22
C THR A 208 -0.07 35.77 10.59
N ASP A 209 -0.41 36.72 9.72
CA ASP A 209 -0.27 38.14 9.98
C ASP A 209 -1.52 38.65 10.71
N PRO A 210 -1.44 38.99 12.00
CA PRO A 210 -2.59 39.48 12.76
C PRO A 210 -3.10 40.86 12.31
N THR A 211 -2.50 41.46 11.27
CA THR A 211 -2.85 42.81 10.79
C THR A 211 -3.73 42.85 9.53
N SER A 212 -4.10 41.72 8.92
CA SER A 212 -4.94 41.71 7.72
C SER A 212 -6.45 41.88 7.96
N PHE A 213 -6.86 42.53 9.04
CA PHE A 213 -8.21 43.06 9.21
C PHE A 213 -8.24 44.51 8.74
N THR A 214 -8.26 44.75 7.43
CA THR A 214 -8.65 46.06 6.91
C THR A 214 -9.51 45.92 5.66
N GLU A 215 -10.65 46.61 5.73
CA GLU A 215 -11.45 47.10 4.60
C GLU A 215 -12.21 46.08 3.74
N ASN A 216 -13.17 45.38 4.34
CA ASN A 216 -14.38 45.03 3.58
C ASN A 216 -15.71 45.12 4.34
N ASP A 217 -15.71 45.66 5.56
CA ASP A 217 -16.89 45.72 6.42
C ASP A 217 -17.51 47.13 6.53
N ARG A 218 -17.46 47.92 5.44
CA ARG A 218 -18.11 49.25 5.37
C ARG A 218 -19.21 49.36 4.32
N SER A 219 -19.52 48.30 3.59
CA SER A 219 -20.58 48.33 2.56
C SER A 219 -21.94 47.79 3.05
N ALA A 220 -22.05 47.31 4.30
CA ALA A 220 -23.29 46.75 4.84
C ALA A 220 -24.10 47.71 5.75
N GLN A 221 -23.66 48.96 5.93
CA GLN A 221 -24.31 49.95 6.82
C GLN A 221 -24.95 51.13 6.07
N LYS A 222 -25.51 50.90 4.87
CA LYS A 222 -26.36 51.88 4.16
C LYS A 222 -27.59 51.19 3.57
N LEU A 223 -28.41 50.62 4.44
CA LEU A 223 -29.77 50.16 4.10
C LEU A 223 -30.64 50.04 5.35
N ARG A 224 -30.55 51.03 6.24
CA ARG A 224 -31.56 51.34 7.26
C ARG A 224 -31.42 52.82 7.59
N ASP A 225 -32.14 53.65 6.84
CA ASP A 225 -32.77 54.90 7.25
C ASP A 225 -33.88 55.20 6.24
#